data_AF-A0A7J4B1C1-F1
#
_entry.id   AF-A0A7J4B1C1-F1
#
_cell.length_a   1.000
_cell.length_b   1.000
_cell.length_c   1.000
_cell.angle_alpha   90.00
_cell.angle_beta   90.00
_cell.angle_gamma   90.00
#
_symmetry.space_group_name_H-M   'P 1'
#
loop_
_entity.id
_entity.type
_entity.pdbx_description
1 polymer ?
#
loop_
_entity_poly.entity_id
_entity_poly.type
_entity_poly.pdbx_seq_one_letter_code
_entity_poly.pdbx_strand_id
1 'polypeptide(L)'
;MEKTKFYKKTFNNIIKIFNVLREYEKEEKGFLTVSKISKITGLHKWTVSRILDLYLYPYVEIITPEHLDEVGLNLKLVRLKDPNLSLENLIKYLKLSRKI
;
A
#
# COMPACT_ATOMS: atom_id res chain seq x y z
N MET A 1 24.97 4.09 9.36
CA MET A 1 24.89 3.72 7.92
C MET A 1 23.74 2.77 7.59
N GLU A 2 23.39 1.81 8.45
CA GLU A 2 22.30 0.84 8.17
C GLU A 2 20.90 1.46 8.12
N LYS A 3 20.61 2.41 9.02
CA LYS A 3 19.32 3.14 9.05
C LYS A 3 19.01 3.77 7.68
N THR A 4 19.99 4.41 7.05
CA THR A 4 19.82 5.07 5.75
C THR A 4 19.48 4.09 4.62
N LYS A 5 20.10 2.89 4.60
CA LYS A 5 19.77 1.84 3.63
C LYS A 5 18.37 1.27 3.85
N PHE A 6 17.97 1.11 5.11
CA PHE A 6 16.65 0.62 5.49
C PHE A 6 15.52 1.58 5.05
N TYR A 7 15.68 2.89 5.28
CA TYR A 7 14.71 3.90 4.83
C TYR A 7 14.61 3.95 3.30
N LYS A 8 15.74 3.86 2.59
CA LYS A 8 15.75 3.84 1.11
C LYS A 8 14.98 2.65 0.55
N LYS A 9 15.13 1.46 1.15
CA LYS A 9 14.38 0.25 0.73
C LYS A 9 12.89 0.38 1.02
N THR A 10 12.54 0.87 2.20
CA THR A 10 11.13 1.08 2.60
C THR A 10 10.45 2.08 1.68
N PHE A 11 11.12 3.20 1.39
CA PHE A 11 10.64 4.21 0.47
C PHE A 11 10.37 3.66 -0.93
N ASN A 12 11.31 2.90 -1.49
CA ASN A 12 11.12 2.26 -2.80
C ASN A 12 9.92 1.29 -2.80
N ASN A 13 9.71 0.55 -1.71
CA ASN A 13 8.57 -0.35 -1.60
C ASN A 13 7.23 0.41 -1.51
N ILE A 14 7.21 1.55 -0.80
CA ILE A 14 6.04 2.44 -0.75
C ILE A 14 5.68 2.91 -2.16
N ILE A 15 6.66 3.39 -2.92
CA ILE A 15 6.45 3.86 -4.31
C ILE A 15 5.90 2.74 -5.18
N LYS A 16 6.47 1.53 -5.10
CA LYS A 16 6.00 0.37 -5.86
C LYS A 16 4.52 0.06 -5.58
N ILE A 17 4.14 0.00 -4.30
CA ILE A 17 2.76 -0.29 -3.90
C ILE A 17 1.83 0.82 -4.35
N PHE A 18 2.22 2.08 -4.14
CA PHE A 18 1.42 3.24 -4.54
C PHE A 18 1.17 3.27 -6.06
N ASN A 19 2.20 3.03 -6.88
CA ASN A 19 2.05 3.01 -8.33
C ASN A 19 1.07 1.94 -8.80
N VAL A 20 1.14 0.73 -8.23
CA VAL A 20 0.18 -0.35 -8.54
C VAL A 20 -1.24 0.06 -8.20
N LEU A 21 -1.47 0.63 -7.03
CA LEU A 21 -2.80 1.10 -6.64
C LEU A 21 -3.32 2.19 -7.58
N ARG A 22 -2.45 3.14 -7.95
CA ARG A 22 -2.80 4.25 -8.84
C ARG A 22 -3.11 3.79 -10.26
N GLU A 23 -2.33 2.87 -10.81
CA GLU A 23 -2.58 2.28 -12.13
C GLU A 23 -3.91 1.52 -12.14
N TYR A 24 -4.20 0.76 -11.09
CA TYR A 24 -5.44 0.00 -10.99
C TYR A 24 -6.67 0.88 -10.85
N GLU A 25 -6.56 1.98 -10.11
CA GLU A 25 -7.61 2.99 -9.98
C GLU A 25 -7.89 3.68 -11.32
N LYS A 26 -6.84 4.02 -12.10
CA LYS A 26 -6.99 4.60 -13.44
C LYS A 26 -7.70 3.68 -14.43
N GLU A 27 -7.58 2.37 -14.23
CA GLU A 27 -8.28 1.37 -15.03
C GLU A 27 -9.72 1.10 -14.53
N GLU A 28 -10.19 1.85 -13.52
CA GLU A 28 -11.51 1.72 -12.89
C GLU A 28 -11.81 0.31 -12.34
N LYS A 29 -10.76 -0.42 -11.94
CA LYS A 29 -10.88 -1.83 -11.51
C LYS A 29 -11.24 -2.04 -10.04
N GLY A 30 -11.48 -0.96 -9.28
CA GLY A 30 -11.90 -1.02 -7.88
C GLY A 30 -10.81 -1.55 -6.94
N PHE A 31 -11.18 -2.45 -6.01
CA PHE A 31 -10.29 -2.92 -4.95
C PHE A 31 -9.29 -3.98 -5.41
N LEU A 32 -8.06 -3.89 -4.87
CA LEU A 32 -7.02 -4.90 -4.99
C LEU A 32 -6.85 -5.71 -3.72
N THR A 33 -6.61 -7.01 -3.86
CA THR A 33 -6.15 -7.82 -2.72
C THR A 33 -4.67 -7.60 -2.45
N VAL A 34 -4.25 -7.72 -1.19
CA VAL A 34 -2.81 -7.75 -0.83
C VAL A 34 -2.05 -8.82 -1.62
N SER A 35 -2.68 -9.97 -1.87
CA SER A 35 -2.09 -11.04 -2.68
C SER A 35 -1.82 -10.60 -4.12
N LYS A 36 -2.74 -9.84 -4.75
CA LYS A 36 -2.56 -9.31 -6.10
C LYS A 36 -1.48 -8.24 -6.14
N ILE A 37 -1.47 -7.30 -5.19
CA ILE A 37 -0.42 -6.28 -5.07
C ILE A 37 0.96 -6.93 -4.90
N SER A 38 1.05 -7.95 -4.04
CA SER A 38 2.27 -8.74 -3.84
C SER A 38 2.76 -9.38 -5.14
N LYS A 39 1.87 -10.00 -5.92
CA LYS A 39 2.19 -10.62 -7.22
C LYS A 39 2.71 -9.60 -8.23
N ILE A 40 2.11 -8.40 -8.30
CA ILE A 40 2.51 -7.35 -9.26
C ILE A 40 3.83 -6.70 -8.85
N THR A 41 3.98 -6.37 -7.56
CA THR A 41 5.18 -5.65 -7.06
C THR A 41 6.39 -6.55 -6.84
N GLY A 42 6.19 -7.87 -6.78
CA GLY A 42 7.19 -8.86 -6.36
C GLY A 42 7.55 -8.78 -4.87
N LEU A 43 6.79 -8.01 -4.08
CA LEU A 43 7.02 -7.88 -2.63
C LEU A 43 6.31 -9.01 -1.89
N HIS A 44 6.91 -9.46 -0.77
CA HIS A 44 6.26 -10.42 0.11
C HIS A 44 4.93 -9.85 0.67
N LYS A 45 3.89 -10.67 0.80
CA LYS A 45 2.54 -10.24 1.26
C LYS A 45 2.60 -9.49 2.59
N TRP A 46 3.41 -9.96 3.54
CA TRP A 46 3.62 -9.29 4.81
C TRP A 46 4.19 -7.87 4.65
N THR A 47 5.16 -7.68 3.74
CA THR A 47 5.74 -6.36 3.45
C THR A 47 4.70 -5.42 2.86
N VAL A 48 3.84 -5.93 1.96
CA VAL A 48 2.74 -5.14 1.39
C VAL A 48 1.77 -4.72 2.48
N SER A 49 1.27 -5.65 3.30
CA SER A 49 0.35 -5.31 4.38
C SER A 49 0.96 -4.32 5.35
N ARG A 50 2.21 -4.57 5.80
CA ARG A 50 2.91 -3.68 6.72
C ARG A 50 3.06 -2.27 6.15
N ILE A 51 3.33 -2.14 4.85
CA ILE A 51 3.45 -0.82 4.23
C ILE A 51 2.10 -0.11 4.15
N LEU A 52 1.06 -0.84 3.78
CA LEU A 52 -0.30 -0.32 3.76
C LEU A 52 -0.71 0.20 5.13
N ASP A 53 -0.48 -0.59 6.18
CA ASP A 53 -0.89 -0.25 7.55
C ASP A 53 -0.08 0.91 8.14
N LEU A 54 1.25 0.89 7.96
CA LEU A 54 2.11 1.86 8.64
C LEU A 54 2.27 3.17 7.87
N TYR A 55 2.26 3.15 6.54
CA TYR A 55 2.60 4.32 5.73
C TYR A 55 1.44 4.81 4.88
N LEU A 56 0.66 3.91 4.28
CA LEU A 56 -0.37 4.29 3.32
C LEU A 56 -1.78 4.37 3.91
N TYR A 57 -2.01 3.92 5.14
CA TYR A 57 -3.32 3.84 5.78
C TYR A 57 -4.20 5.12 5.65
N PRO A 58 -3.64 6.34 5.79
CA PRO A 58 -4.43 7.56 5.61
C PRO A 58 -4.98 7.72 4.17
N TYR A 59 -4.31 7.14 3.19
CA TYR A 59 -4.52 7.33 1.74
C TYR A 59 -5.27 6.19 1.06
N VAL A 60 -5.34 5.04 1.72
CA VAL A 60 -6.04 3.87 1.19
C VAL A 60 -7.31 3.60 1.96
N GLU A 61 -8.30 3.11 1.24
CA GLU A 61 -9.45 2.44 1.84
C GLU A 61 -9.13 0.96 1.92
N ILE A 62 -9.33 0.39 3.11
CA ILE A 62 -9.06 -1.00 3.40
C ILE A 62 -10.36 -1.64 3.86
N ILE A 63 -10.78 -2.69 3.16
CA ILE A 63 -11.92 -3.52 3.55
C ILE A 63 -11.40 -4.91 3.90
N THR A 64 -11.77 -5.38 5.08
CA THR A 64 -11.54 -6.74 5.56
C THR A 64 -12.91 -7.39 5.78
N PRO A 65 -13.37 -8.25 4.86
CA PRO A 65 -14.67 -8.89 5.00
C PRO A 65 -14.67 -9.85 6.20
N GLU A 66 -15.43 -9.49 7.24
CA GLU A 66 -15.44 -10.20 8.54
C GLU A 66 -15.84 -11.68 8.39
N HIS A 67 -16.80 -11.98 7.51
CA HIS A 67 -17.27 -13.36 7.27
C HIS A 67 -16.24 -14.28 6.61
N LEU A 68 -15.17 -13.74 6.02
CA LEU A 68 -14.12 -14.57 5.41
C LEU A 68 -13.07 -15.01 6.44
N ASP A 69 -12.92 -14.28 7.54
CA ASP A 69 -12.03 -14.68 8.63
C ASP A 69 -12.53 -15.96 9.32
N GLU A 70 -13.86 -16.16 9.38
CA GLU A 70 -14.51 -17.35 9.94
C GLU A 70 -14.13 -18.65 9.19
N VAL A 71 -13.81 -18.54 7.89
CA VAL A 71 -13.37 -19.67 7.05
C VAL A 71 -11.84 -19.69 6.85
N GLY A 72 -11.09 -18.91 7.64
CA GLY A 72 -9.63 -18.83 7.60
C GLY A 72 -9.05 -18.04 6.41
N LEU A 73 -9.90 -17.31 5.68
CA LEU A 73 -9.50 -16.47 4.54
C LEU A 73 -9.34 -15.02 5.00
N ASN A 74 -8.12 -14.65 5.39
CA ASN A 74 -7.80 -13.27 5.68
C ASN A 74 -7.64 -12.47 4.37
N LEU A 75 -8.76 -11.92 3.88
CA LEU A 75 -8.83 -11.15 2.65
C LEU A 75 -8.79 -9.66 2.96
N LYS A 76 -7.72 -9.00 2.52
CA LYS A 76 -7.56 -7.55 2.65
C LYS A 76 -7.67 -6.89 1.28
N LEU A 77 -8.76 -6.16 1.08
CA LEU A 77 -9.08 -5.38 -0.10
C LEU A 77 -8.63 -3.94 0.08
N VAL A 78 -8.01 -3.36 -0.94
CA VAL A 78 -7.31 -2.08 -0.84
C VAL A 78 -7.54 -1.26 -2.11
N ARG A 79 -7.90 0.02 -1.98
CA ARG A 79 -7.90 1.00 -3.07
C ARG A 79 -7.42 2.36 -2.59
N LEU A 80 -7.13 3.29 -3.51
CA LEU A 80 -6.85 4.68 -3.12
C LEU A 80 -8.15 5.38 -2.72
N LYS A 81 -8.09 6.23 -1.69
CA LYS A 81 -9.22 7.09 -1.31
C LYS A 81 -9.42 8.26 -2.29
N ASP A 82 -8.31 8.77 -2.82
CA ASP A 82 -8.30 9.88 -3.77
C ASP A 82 -7.52 9.46 -5.03
N PRO A 83 -8.19 9.33 -6.19
CA PRO A 83 -7.54 8.96 -7.46
C PRO A 83 -6.57 10.05 -7.97
N ASN A 84 -6.73 11.30 -7.50
CA ASN A 84 -5.88 12.43 -7.89
C ASN A 84 -4.65 12.59 -6.97
N LEU A 85 -4.48 11.72 -5.99
CA LEU A 85 -3.33 11.77 -5.09
C LEU A 85 -2.03 11.68 -5.91
N SER A 86 -1.21 12.73 -5.86
CA SER A 86 0.09 12.75 -6.51
C SER A 86 1.13 12.05 -5.65
N LEU A 87 2.12 11.43 -6.31
CA LEU A 87 3.25 10.83 -5.62
C LEU A 87 4.04 11.87 -4.80
N GLU A 88 4.15 13.10 -5.31
CA GLU A 88 4.83 14.20 -4.64
C GLU A 88 4.14 14.58 -3.32
N ASN A 89 2.81 14.64 -3.31
CA ASN A 89 2.02 14.92 -2.12
C ASN A 89 2.17 13.80 -1.07
N LEU A 90 2.14 12.55 -1.52
CA LEU A 90 2.41 11.39 -0.65
C LEU A 90 3.80 11.50 -0.01
N ILE A 91 4.84 11.76 -0.80
CA ILE A 91 6.22 11.88 -0.32
C ILE A 91 6.36 13.04 0.67
N LYS A 92 5.78 14.21 0.34
CA LYS A 92 5.82 15.39 1.19
C LYS A 92 5.25 15.09 2.58
N TYR A 93 4.11 14.42 2.64
CA TYR A 93 3.51 14.04 3.92
C TYR A 93 4.33 13.00 4.69
N LEU A 94 4.83 11.97 4.00
CA LEU A 94 5.62 10.92 4.65
C LEU A 94 6.90 11.49 5.30
N LYS A 95 7.52 12.50 4.68
CA LYS A 95 8.63 13.27 5.27
C LYS A 95 8.18 14.11 6.48
N LEU A 96 7.07 14.84 6.35
CA LEU A 96 6.54 15.69 7.43
C LEU A 96 6.15 14.89 8.68
N SER A 97 5.55 13.71 8.47
CA SER A 97 5.15 12.79 9.54
C SER A 97 6.31 12.01 10.17
N ARG A 98 7.56 12.30 9.77
CA ARG A 98 8.80 11.62 10.23
C ARG A 98 8.74 10.09 10.07
N LYS A 99 7.92 9.59 9.14
CA LYS A 99 7.79 8.16 8.86
C LYS A 99 8.93 7.65 7.98
N ILE A 100 9.61 8.54 7.26
CA ILE A 100 10.78 8.30 6.40
C ILE A 100 11.71 9.51 6.41
#